data_AF-A0A2M7IMR6-F1
#
_entry.id   AF-A0A2M7IMR6-F1
#
_cell.length_a   1.000
_cell.length_b   1.000
_cell.length_c   1.000
_cell.angle_alpha   90.00
_cell.angle_beta   90.00
_cell.angle_gamma   90.00
#
_symmetry.space_group_name_H-M   'P 1'
#
loop_
_entity.id
_entity.type
_entity.pdbx_description
1 polymer ?
#
loop_
_entity_poly.entity_id
_entity_poly.type
_entity_poly.pdbx_seq_one_letter_code
_entity_poly.pdbx_strand_id
1 'polypeptide(L)' 'AYTEKGRQYLDIELSEISPFELGAFMQFKMIEVMYIGKLLKVNPFNQPNVESYKQKTKEILENG' A
#
# COMPACT_ATOMS: atom_id res chain seq x y z
N ALA A 1 8.05 21.74 12.66
CA ALA A 1 9.01 20.65 12.34
C ALA A 1 9.08 20.32 10.83
N TYR A 2 8.00 19.88 10.16
CA TYR A 2 8.04 19.55 8.71
C TYR A 2 7.81 20.77 7.80
N THR A 3 6.89 21.67 8.17
CA THR A 3 6.57 22.92 7.46
C THR A 3 7.78 23.87 7.39
N GLU A 4 8.53 23.98 8.48
CA GLU A 4 9.72 24.84 8.60
C GLU A 4 10.89 24.41 7.69
N LYS A 5 10.86 23.16 7.19
CA LYS A 5 11.90 22.61 6.31
C LYS A 5 11.43 22.45 4.86
N GLY A 6 10.28 23.02 4.50
CA GLY A 6 9.72 22.96 3.14
C GLY A 6 9.36 21.55 2.66
N ARG A 7 9.13 20.60 3.59
CA ARG A 7 8.76 19.23 3.24
C ARG A 7 7.26 19.11 3.13
N GLN A 8 6.79 18.53 2.04
CA GLN A 8 5.38 18.20 1.86
C GLN A 8 4.95 17.14 2.87
N TYR A 9 3.79 17.35 3.48
CA TYR A 9 3.15 16.41 4.40
C TYR A 9 1.64 16.41 4.16
N LEU A 10 0.99 15.35 4.64
CA LEU A 10 -0.46 15.17 4.61
C LEU A 10 -0.88 14.74 6.01
N ASP A 11 -1.89 15.41 6.56
CA ASP A 11 -2.51 15.04 7.82
C ASP A 11 -3.91 14.48 7.54
N ILE A 12 -4.25 13.39 8.25
CA ILE A 12 -5.58 12.79 8.25
C ILE A 12 -6.01 12.71 9.71
N GLU A 13 -7.01 13.50 10.06
CA GLU A 13 -7.55 13.55 11.42
C GLU A 13 -8.70 12.55 11.55
N LEU A 14 -8.61 11.66 12.54
CA LEU A 14 -9.68 10.76 12.92
C LEU A 14 -10.34 11.30 14.18
N SER A 15 -11.67 11.26 14.21
CA SER A 15 -12.48 11.72 15.35
C SER A 15 -12.20 10.90 16.62
N GLU A 16 -12.02 9.58 16.45
CA GLU A 16 -11.70 8.62 17.48
C GLU A 16 -10.99 7.39 16.90
N ILE A 17 -10.38 6.58 17.77
CA ILE A 17 -9.86 5.26 17.39
C ILE A 17 -10.98 4.24 17.62
N SER A 18 -11.85 4.08 16.63
CA SER A 18 -12.91 3.07 16.63
C SER A 18 -12.83 2.15 15.41
N PRO A 19 -13.40 0.93 15.48
CA PRO A 19 -13.43 0.03 14.32
C PRO A 19 -14.09 0.66 13.09
N PHE A 20 -15.06 1.54 13.30
CA PHE A 20 -15.74 2.26 12.22
C PHE A 20 -14.80 3.25 11.53
N GLU A 21 -14.18 4.16 12.29
CA GLU A 21 -13.24 5.16 11.76
C GLU A 21 -12.02 4.50 11.11
N LEU A 22 -11.49 3.43 11.71
CA LEU A 22 -10.40 2.65 11.12
C LEU A 22 -10.82 1.98 9.80
N GLY A 23 -12.03 1.41 9.74
CA GLY A 23 -12.57 0.84 8.51
C GLY A 23 -12.72 1.87 7.39
N ALA A 24 -13.25 3.05 7.71
CA ALA A 24 -13.37 4.17 6.79
C ALA A 24 -11.99 4.63 6.27
N PHE A 25 -11.02 4.78 7.18
CA PHE A 25 -9.64 5.12 6.82
C PHE A 25 -9.00 4.08 5.89
N MET A 26 -9.14 2.78 6.20
CA MET A 26 -8.63 1.71 5.35
C MET A 26 -9.25 1.75 3.95
N GLN A 27 -10.57 1.94 3.86
CA GLN A 27 -11.26 2.07 2.57
C GLN A 27 -10.78 3.28 1.78
N PHE A 28 -10.62 4.43 2.45
CA PHE A 28 -10.07 5.63 1.85
C PHE A 28 -8.68 5.38 1.23
N LYS A 29 -7.77 4.73 1.97
CA LYS A 29 -6.43 4.39 1.45
C LYS A 29 -6.47 3.38 0.30
N MET A 30 -7.40 2.40 0.32
CA MET A 30 -7.57 1.48 -0.81
C MET A 30 -8.00 2.22 -2.10
N ILE A 31 -8.95 3.14 -1.99
CA ILE A 31 -9.42 3.95 -3.12
C ILE A 31 -8.29 4.86 -3.65
N GLU A 32 -7.50 5.46 -2.75
CA GLU A 32 -6.35 6.27 -3.13
C GLU A 32 -5.34 5.46 -3.97
N VAL A 33 -5.02 4.23 -3.56
CA VAL A 33 -4.13 3.32 -4.33
C VAL A 33 -4.72 3.01 -5.71
N MET A 34 -6.03 2.79 -5.82
CA MET A 34 -6.69 2.57 -7.12
C MET A 34 -6.50 3.77 -8.07
N TYR A 35 -6.68 4.99 -7.56
CA TYR A 35 -6.49 6.20 -8.36
C TYR A 35 -5.01 6.42 -8.74
N ILE A 36 -4.08 6.20 -7.81
CA ILE A 36 -2.65 6.27 -8.10
C ILE A 36 -2.27 5.27 -9.19
N GLY A 37 -2.73 4.03 -9.11
CA GLY A 37 -2.49 3.01 -10.15
C GLY A 37 -3.00 3.46 -11.52
N LYS A 38 -4.20 4.04 -11.57
CA LYS A 38 -4.76 4.61 -12.81
C LYS A 38 -3.93 5.76 -13.37
N LEU A 39 -3.48 6.70 -12.53
CA LEU A 39 -2.65 7.85 -12.93
C LEU A 39 -1.28 7.40 -13.45
N LEU A 40 -0.68 6.40 -12.80
CA LEU A 40 0.60 5.82 -13.19
C LEU A 40 0.50 4.81 -14.36
N LYS A 41 -0.73 4.50 -14.82
CA LYS A 41 -1.01 3.51 -15.87
C LYS A 41 -0.47 2.11 -15.55
N VAL A 42 -0.51 1.73 -14.28
CA VAL A 42 -0.17 0.38 -13.79
C VAL A 42 -1.42 -0.33 -13.28
N ASN A 43 -1.37 -1.65 -13.16
CA ASN A 43 -2.45 -2.41 -12.53
C ASN A 43 -2.25 -2.39 -10.99
N PRO A 44 -3.14 -1.75 -10.21
CA PRO A 44 -2.99 -1.68 -8.76
C PRO A 44 -3.38 -2.99 -8.04
N PHE A 45 -3.89 -3.99 -8.77
CA PHE A 45 -4.44 -5.23 -8.21
C PHE A 45 -3.56 -6.46 -8.51
N ASN A 46 -2.37 -6.28 -9.08
CA ASN A 46 -1.49 -7.40 -9.39
C ASN A 46 -0.09 -7.22 -8.78
N GLN A 47 0.63 -8.34 -8.73
CA GLN A 47 2.00 -8.41 -8.21
C GLN A 47 2.77 -9.55 -8.88
N PRO A 48 2.88 -9.58 -10.23
CA PRO A 48 3.38 -10.76 -10.95
C PRO A 48 4.81 -11.17 -10.57
N ASN A 49 5.65 -10.19 -10.19
CA ASN A 49 7.04 -10.44 -9.82
C ASN A 49 7.21 -11.26 -8.53
N VAL A 50 6.14 -11.48 -7.75
CA VAL A 50 6.29 -12.31 -6.54
C VAL A 50 6.45 -13.80 -6.86
N GLU A 51 5.98 -14.23 -8.03
CA GLU A 51 6.04 -15.64 -8.41
C GLU A 51 7.47 -16.11 -8.67
N SER A 52 8.34 -15.23 -9.18
CA SER A 52 9.73 -15.59 -9.47
C SER A 52 10.50 -15.99 -8.21
N TYR A 53 10.33 -15.25 -7.10
CA TYR A 53 11.01 -15.60 -5.86
C TYR A 53 10.36 -16.81 -5.18
N LYS A 54 9.03 -16.98 -5.26
CA LYS A 54 8.35 -18.17 -4.73
C LYS A 54 8.84 -19.45 -5.40
N GLN A 55 8.97 -19.44 -6.74
CA GLN A 55 9.52 -20.56 -7.49
C GLN A 55 10.95 -20.87 -7.03
N LYS A 56 11.80 -19.84 -6.90
CA LYS A 56 13.18 -20.05 -6.47
C LYS A 56 13.30 -20.60 -5.06
N THR A 57 12.48 -20.09 -4.13
CA THR A 57 12.41 -20.61 -2.76
C THR A 57 11.99 -22.08 -2.76
N LYS A 58 10.99 -22.46 -3.56
CA LYS A 58 10.55 -23.85 -3.67
C LYS A 58 11.67 -24.78 -4.16
N GLU A 59 12.40 -24.39 -5.21
CA GLU A 59 13.56 -25.15 -5.70
C GLU A 59 14.63 -25.37 -4.61
N ILE A 60 14.92 -24.33 -3.81
CA ILE A 60 15.91 -24.41 -2.73
C ILE A 60 15.45 -25.38 -1.64
N LEU A 61 14.16 -25.34 -1.29
CA LEU A 61 13.59 -26.18 -0.23
C LEU A 61 13.35 -27.63 -0.65
N GLU A 62 13.17 -27.91 -1.94
CA GLU A 62 13.01 -29.29 -2.46
C GLU A 62 14.36 -29.99 -2.67
N ASN A 63 15.46 -29.24 -2.83
CA ASN A 63 16.80 -29.78 -3.10
C ASN A 63 17.77 -29.66 -1.90
N GLY A 64 17.30 -29.19 -0.74
CA GLY A 64 18.07 -29.08 0.51
C GLY A 64 17.61 -30.08 1.55
#